data_AF-A0A562VG52-F1
#
_entry.id   AF-A0A562VG52-F1
#
_cell.length_a   1.000
_cell.length_b   1.000
_cell.length_c   1.000
_cell.angle_alpha   90.00
_cell.angle_beta   90.00
_cell.angle_gamma   90.00
#
_symmetry.space_group_name_H-M   'P 1'
#
loop_
_entity.id
_entity.type
_entity.pdbx_description
1 polymer ?
#
loop_
_entity_poly.entity_id
_entity_poly.type
_entity_poly.pdbx_seq_one_letter_code
_entity_poly.pdbx_strand_id
1 'polypeptide(L)'
;MIKVERKVIYGSEQQVLARLEDSPSQTINTAYIERSNLDWRLWDAHLARKAPTVARSIDWLKAKFAICVACYNLIRPHETLSRGEDRIFRPKTPAMAASVTDHRWTFSELLAYPSLCQ
;
A
#
# COMPACT_ATOMS: atom_id res chain seq x y z
N MET A 1 4.84 24.85 -18.74
CA MET A 1 5.45 23.50 -18.87
C MET A 1 6.14 23.21 -17.54
N ILE A 2 5.83 22.11 -16.86
CA ILE A 2 6.46 21.76 -15.58
C ILE A 2 7.59 20.78 -15.89
N LYS A 3 8.83 21.14 -15.55
CA LYS A 3 10.01 20.26 -15.68
C LYS A 3 10.12 19.42 -14.41
N VAL A 4 10.31 18.11 -14.56
CA VAL A 4 10.51 17.19 -13.44
C VAL A 4 11.98 16.76 -13.40
N GLU A 5 12.66 17.08 -12.30
CA GLU A 5 14.02 16.63 -12.02
C GLU A 5 13.99 15.47 -11.03
N ARG A 6 14.86 14.47 -11.25
CA ARG A 6 14.92 13.23 -10.46
C ARG A 6 16.33 13.10 -9.93
N LYS A 7 16.47 12.88 -8.63
CA LYS A 7 17.76 12.73 -7.97
C LYS A 7 17.67 11.65 -6.91
N VAL A 8 18.63 10.73 -6.90
CA VAL A 8 18.82 9.77 -5.81
C VAL A 8 19.52 10.48 -4.67
N ILE A 9 18.84 10.63 -3.53
CA ILE A 9 19.39 11.26 -2.31
C ILE A 9 19.89 10.21 -1.32
N TYR A 10 19.20 9.07 -1.25
CA TYR A 10 19.53 7.96 -0.35
C TYR A 10 19.76 6.69 -1.16
N GLY A 11 20.81 5.94 -0.78
CA GLY A 11 21.22 4.71 -1.46
C GLY A 11 22.16 4.95 -2.66
N SER A 12 22.59 3.86 -3.30
CA SER A 12 23.42 3.91 -4.50
C SER A 12 22.56 4.07 -5.75
N GLU A 13 22.93 4.99 -6.63
CA GLU A 13 22.26 5.20 -7.92
C GLU A 13 22.23 3.91 -8.76
N GLN A 14 23.32 3.14 -8.75
CA GLN A 14 23.41 1.86 -9.47
C GLN A 14 22.36 0.86 -8.97
N GLN A 15 22.15 0.78 -7.65
CA GLN A 15 21.14 -0.12 -7.06
C GLN A 15 19.72 0.33 -7.39
N VAL A 16 19.49 1.64 -7.43
CA VAL A 16 18.18 2.20 -7.81
C VAL A 16 17.90 1.91 -9.28
N LEU A 17 18.85 2.14 -10.18
CA LEU A 17 18.71 1.85 -11.60
C LEU A 17 18.47 0.37 -11.86
N ALA A 18 19.25 -0.52 -11.24
CA ALA A 18 19.03 -1.97 -11.35
C ALA A 18 17.61 -2.38 -10.92
N ARG A 19 17.08 -1.81 -9.81
CA ARG A 19 15.70 -2.07 -9.39
C ARG A 19 14.65 -1.49 -10.33
N LEU A 20 14.96 -0.40 -11.02
CA LEU A 20 14.04 0.22 -11.97
C LEU A 20 13.90 -0.62 -13.24
N GLU A 21 14.96 -1.32 -13.66
CA GLU A 21 14.91 -2.24 -14.82
C GLU A 21 13.84 -3.34 -14.62
N ASP A 22 13.76 -3.90 -13.42
CA ASP A 22 12.73 -4.90 -13.04
C ASP A 22 11.36 -4.27 -12.74
N SER A 23 11.27 -2.93 -12.66
CA SER A 23 10.02 -2.24 -12.30
C SER A 23 9.16 -1.98 -13.55
N PRO A 24 7.82 -2.05 -13.43
CA PRO A 24 6.92 -1.72 -14.55
C PRO A 24 7.05 -0.29 -15.09
N SER A 25 7.63 0.63 -14.33
CA SER A 25 7.74 2.04 -14.72
C SER A 25 9.09 2.44 -15.29
N GLN A 26 10.13 1.64 -15.05
CA GLN A 26 11.51 1.86 -15.53
C GLN A 26 12.13 3.23 -15.21
N THR A 27 11.44 4.06 -14.42
CA THR A 27 11.80 5.45 -14.13
C THR A 27 11.31 5.84 -12.73
N ILE A 28 12.05 6.73 -12.08
CA ILE A 28 11.65 7.28 -10.78
C ILE A 28 10.39 8.13 -10.98
N ASN A 29 9.31 7.81 -10.27
CA ASN A 29 8.08 8.57 -10.30
C ASN A 29 7.32 8.43 -8.96
N THR A 30 6.32 9.29 -8.78
CA THR A 30 5.47 9.29 -7.58
C THR A 30 4.07 8.71 -7.84
N ALA A 31 3.77 8.22 -9.05
CA ALA A 31 2.42 7.81 -9.40
C ALA A 31 1.89 6.67 -8.51
N TYR A 32 2.74 5.71 -8.17
CA TYR A 32 2.37 4.60 -7.30
C TYR A 32 2.06 5.05 -5.88
N ILE A 33 2.93 5.87 -5.28
CA ILE A 33 2.72 6.35 -3.90
C ILE A 33 1.52 7.29 -3.83
N GLU A 34 1.28 8.11 -4.86
CA GLU A 34 0.09 8.97 -4.91
C GLU A 34 -1.20 8.17 -5.10
N ARG A 35 -1.18 7.06 -5.84
CA ARG A 35 -2.31 6.14 -5.92
C ARG A 35 -2.61 5.51 -4.56
N SER A 36 -1.60 5.04 -3.84
CA SER A 36 -1.79 4.54 -2.47
C SER A 36 -2.31 5.63 -1.53
N ASN A 37 -1.78 6.85 -1.61
CA ASN A 37 -2.27 7.99 -0.83
C ASN A 37 -3.74 8.32 -1.13
N LEU A 38 -4.18 8.18 -2.39
CA LEU A 38 -5.58 8.35 -2.77
C LEU A 38 -6.45 7.28 -2.11
N ASP A 39 -6.03 6.00 -2.14
CA ASP A 39 -6.74 4.90 -1.47
C ASP A 39 -6.87 5.19 0.04
N TRP A 40 -5.79 5.63 0.70
CA TRP A 40 -5.81 5.95 2.14
C TRP A 40 -6.77 7.08 2.48
N ARG A 41 -6.84 8.12 1.64
CA ARG A 41 -7.81 9.22 1.80
C ARG A 41 -9.25 8.78 1.62
N LEU A 42 -9.48 7.77 0.79
CA LEU A 42 -10.82 7.21 0.59
C LEU A 42 -11.24 6.34 1.78
N TRP A 43 -10.29 5.61 2.39
CA TRP A 43 -10.56 4.70 3.50
C TRP A 43 -10.68 5.42 4.85
N ASP A 44 -9.97 6.54 5.02
CA ASP A 44 -9.97 7.29 6.27
C ASP A 44 -10.13 8.80 6.04
N ALA A 45 -11.26 9.33 6.49
CA ALA A 45 -11.58 10.75 6.44
C ALA A 45 -10.57 11.65 7.19
N HIS A 46 -9.80 11.11 8.14
CA HIS A 46 -8.76 11.86 8.85
C HIS A 46 -7.52 12.10 7.98
N LEU A 47 -7.34 11.30 6.93
CA LEU A 47 -6.23 11.46 5.98
C LEU A 47 -6.62 12.36 4.80
N ALA A 48 -7.91 12.66 4.64
CA ALA A 48 -8.41 13.51 3.59
C ALA A 48 -7.80 14.92 3.66
N ARG A 49 -7.36 15.43 2.51
CA ARG A 49 -6.74 16.74 2.40
C ARG A 49 -7.80 17.83 2.59
N LYS A 50 -7.54 18.80 3.47
CA LYS A 50 -8.44 19.94 3.75
C LYS A 50 -9.84 19.50 4.23
N ALA A 51 -9.91 18.41 5.01
CA ALA A 51 -11.15 17.98 5.65
C ALA A 51 -11.30 18.60 7.05
N PRO A 52 -12.55 18.81 7.53
CA PRO A 52 -12.80 19.27 8.92
C PRO A 52 -12.56 18.15 9.95
N THR A 53 -12.40 16.91 9.50
CA THR A 53 -12.17 15.74 10.34
C THR A 53 -10.76 15.77 10.92
N VAL A 54 -10.66 15.93 12.24
CA VAL A 54 -9.38 15.99 12.97
C VAL A 54 -9.21 14.78 13.90
N ALA A 55 -8.00 14.22 13.92
CA ALA A 55 -7.65 13.16 14.85
C ALA A 55 -7.33 13.79 16.21
N ARG A 56 -8.02 13.33 17.26
CA ARG A 56 -7.76 13.81 18.64
C ARG A 56 -6.44 13.32 19.22
N SER A 57 -5.89 12.23 18.67
CA SER A 57 -4.63 11.64 19.08
C SER A 57 -3.96 10.98 17.88
N ILE A 58 -2.66 11.21 17.73
CA ILE A 58 -1.86 10.64 16.67
C ILE A 58 -1.67 9.13 16.87
N ASP A 59 -1.61 8.66 18.11
CA ASP A 59 -1.39 7.24 18.44
C ASP A 59 -2.62 6.42 18.04
N TRP A 60 -3.81 6.91 18.36
CA TRP A 60 -5.06 6.28 17.93
C TRP A 60 -5.24 6.33 16.40
N LEU A 61 -4.81 7.41 15.75
CA LEU A 61 -4.83 7.50 14.29
C LEU A 61 -3.89 6.45 13.67
N LYS A 62 -2.67 6.32 14.19
CA LYS A 62 -1.69 5.31 13.75
C LYS A 62 -2.23 3.89 13.94
N ALA A 63 -2.77 3.58 15.12
CA ALA A 63 -3.33 2.25 15.42
C ALA A 63 -4.48 1.88 14.47
N LYS A 64 -5.43 2.80 14.27
CA LYS A 64 -6.51 2.62 13.30
C LYS A 64 -5.97 2.46 11.88
N PHE A 65 -5.02 3.30 11.48
CA PHE A 65 -4.44 3.23 10.13
C PHE A 65 -3.68 1.91 9.89
N ALA A 66 -3.01 1.38 10.91
CA ALA A 66 -2.36 0.07 10.82
C ALA A 66 -3.36 -1.04 10.49
N ILE A 67 -4.56 -1.00 11.08
CA ILE A 67 -5.66 -1.92 10.74
C ILE A 67 -6.09 -1.73 9.28
N CYS A 68 -6.25 -0.49 8.80
CA CYS A 68 -6.58 -0.21 7.39
C CYS A 68 -5.54 -0.80 6.42
N VAL A 69 -4.26 -0.60 6.70
CA VAL A 69 -3.13 -1.12 5.90
C VAL A 69 -3.12 -2.65 5.93
N ALA A 70 -3.35 -3.25 7.09
CA ALA A 70 -3.42 -4.71 7.22
C ALA A 70 -4.61 -5.28 6.43
N CYS A 71 -5.78 -4.67 6.52
CA CYS A 71 -6.96 -5.05 5.73
C CYS A 71 -6.69 -4.97 4.22
N TYR A 72 -6.04 -3.90 3.76
CA TYR A 72 -5.70 -3.71 2.35
C TYR A 72 -4.76 -4.79 1.82
N ASN A 73 -3.74 -5.17 2.61
CA ASN A 73 -2.69 -6.09 2.17
C ASN A 73 -3.02 -7.57 2.40
N LEU A 74 -3.71 -7.90 3.50
CA LEU A 74 -3.89 -9.29 3.96
C LEU A 74 -5.32 -9.81 3.72
N ILE A 75 -6.34 -8.96 3.82
CA ILE A 75 -7.76 -9.38 3.82
C ILE A 75 -8.45 -9.06 2.49
N ARG A 76 -8.25 -7.88 1.90
CA ARG A 76 -9.00 -7.46 0.72
C ARG A 76 -8.35 -7.99 -0.57
N PRO A 77 -9.06 -8.77 -1.40
CA PRO A 77 -8.57 -9.13 -2.72
C PRO A 77 -8.64 -7.91 -3.65
N HIS A 78 -7.66 -7.80 -4.54
CA HIS A 78 -7.58 -6.72 -5.52
C HIS A 78 -7.94 -7.22 -6.90
N GLU A 79 -8.79 -6.48 -7.62
CA GLU A 79 -9.28 -6.93 -8.92
C GLU A 79 -8.14 -7.17 -9.92
N THR A 80 -7.18 -6.26 -9.99
CA THR A 80 -6.01 -6.36 -10.88
C THR A 80 -5.12 -7.56 -10.56
N LEU A 81 -5.06 -7.99 -9.29
CA LEU A 81 -4.31 -9.17 -8.86
C LEU A 81 -5.11 -10.46 -8.98
N SER A 82 -6.44 -10.35 -9.00
CA SER A 82 -7.35 -11.47 -8.96
C SER A 82 -7.79 -11.95 -10.34
N ARG A 83 -7.43 -11.25 -11.42
CA ARG A 83 -7.73 -11.67 -12.80
C ARG A 83 -6.52 -12.37 -13.40
N GLY A 84 -6.63 -13.67 -13.66
CA GLY A 84 -5.63 -14.43 -14.42
C GLY A 84 -5.65 -14.11 -15.92
N GLU A 85 -4.69 -14.65 -16.66
CA GLU A 85 -4.67 -14.55 -18.14
C GLU A 85 -5.92 -15.17 -18.79
N ASP A 86 -6.44 -16.22 -18.15
CA ASP A 86 -7.70 -16.89 -18.49
C ASP A 86 -8.95 -16.05 -18.16
N ARG A 87 -8.76 -14.83 -17.63
CA ARG A 87 -9.82 -13.90 -17.17
C ARG A 87 -10.70 -14.46 -16.06
N ILE A 88 -10.30 -15.55 -15.42
CA ILE A 88 -11.01 -16.12 -14.28
C ILE A 88 -10.62 -15.37 -13.02
N PHE A 89 -11.62 -15.01 -12.22
CA PHE A 89 -11.41 -14.32 -10.95
C PHE A 89 -10.96 -15.33 -9.88
N ARG A 90 -9.76 -15.14 -9.36
CA ARG A 90 -9.17 -15.88 -8.24
C ARG A 90 -8.75 -14.87 -7.18
N PRO A 91 -9.44 -14.76 -6.04
CA PRO A 91 -9.15 -13.74 -5.03
C PRO A 91 -7.67 -13.75 -4.62
N LYS A 92 -6.96 -12.66 -4.91
CA LYS A 92 -5.55 -12.50 -4.56
C LYS A 92 -5.33 -11.16 -3.89
N THR A 93 -4.68 -11.18 -2.73
CA THR A 93 -4.31 -9.97 -1.99
C THR A 93 -2.88 -9.52 -2.35
N PRO A 94 -2.51 -8.26 -2.06
CA PRO A 94 -1.14 -7.79 -2.25
C PRO A 94 -0.11 -8.64 -1.51
N ALA A 95 -0.40 -9.06 -0.27
CA ALA A 95 0.51 -9.91 0.49
C ALA A 95 0.67 -11.31 -0.13
N MET A 96 -0.38 -11.86 -0.76
CA MET A 96 -0.26 -13.10 -1.55
C MET A 96 0.55 -12.90 -2.82
N ALA A 97 0.42 -11.75 -3.50
CA ALA A 97 1.22 -11.44 -4.68
C ALA A 97 2.71 -11.23 -4.36
N ALA A 98 3.02 -10.73 -3.17
CA ALA A 98 4.36 -10.59 -2.65
C ALA A 98 4.90 -11.86 -1.95
N SER A 99 4.15 -12.97 -1.97
CA SER A 99 4.52 -14.23 -1.31
C SER A 99 4.79 -14.11 0.20
N VAL A 100 4.16 -13.13 0.86
CA VAL A 100 4.22 -12.95 2.33
C VAL A 100 3.27 -13.93 3.05
N THR A 101 2.17 -14.28 2.39
CA THR A 101 1.17 -15.26 2.85
C THR A 101 0.67 -16.06 1.64
N ASP A 102 0.23 -17.29 1.86
CA ASP A 102 -0.33 -18.17 0.83
C ASP A 102 -1.86 -18.08 0.73
N HIS A 103 -2.50 -17.46 1.70
CA HIS A 103 -3.95 -17.30 1.77
C HIS A 103 -4.35 -15.89 2.19
N ARG A 104 -5.63 -15.59 1.97
CA ARG A 104 -6.27 -14.37 2.41
C ARG A 104 -6.66 -14.49 3.87
N TRP A 105 -6.25 -13.51 4.67
CA TRP A 105 -6.58 -13.49 6.08
C TRP A 105 -8.05 -13.15 6.31
N THR A 106 -8.53 -13.58 7.46
CA THR A 106 -9.78 -13.16 8.10
C THR A 106 -9.51 -12.06 9.13
N PHE A 107 -10.57 -11.36 9.55
CA PHE A 107 -10.45 -10.42 10.67
C PHE A 107 -10.03 -11.11 11.97
N SER A 108 -10.49 -12.34 12.21
CA SER A 108 -10.11 -13.13 13.38
C SER A 108 -8.61 -13.39 13.42
N GLU A 109 -8.01 -13.79 12.28
CA GLU A 109 -6.56 -14.00 12.19
C GLU A 109 -5.78 -12.70 12.38
N LEU A 110 -6.26 -11.59 11.81
CA LEU A 110 -5.63 -10.28 11.98
C LEU A 110 -5.62 -9.83 13.45
N LEU A 111 -6.71 -10.09 14.17
CA LEU A 111 -6.89 -9.66 15.57
C LEU A 111 -6.38 -10.69 16.59
N ALA A 112 -5.99 -11.90 16.16
CA ALA A 112 -5.48 -12.95 17.04
C ALA A 112 -4.11 -12.60 17.64
N TYR A 113 -3.36 -11.70 17.00
CA TYR A 113 -2.03 -11.31 17.44
C TYR A 113 -2.02 -9.90 18.03
N PRO A 114 -1.44 -9.70 19.22
CA PRO A 114 -1.30 -8.37 19.78
C PRO A 114 -0.33 -7.55 18.91
N SER A 115 -0.74 -6.35 18.53
CA SER A 115 0.18 -5.39 17.93
C SER A 115 1.13 -4.86 19.02
N LEU A 116 2.42 -5.16 18.90
CA LEU A 116 3.46 -4.48 19.66
C LEU A 116 3.56 -3.05 19.13
N CYS A 117 2.79 -2.12 19.70
CA CYS A 117 2.96 -0.70 19.46
C CYS A 117 4.29 -0.27 20.09
N GLN A 118 5.33 -0.05 19.27
CA GLN A 118 6.55 0.67 19.65
C GLN A 118 6.39 2.17 19.41
#